data_AF-A0A1D2RTV4-F1
#
_entry.id   AF-A0A1D2RTV4-F1
#
_cell.length_a   1.000
_cell.length_b   1.000
_cell.length_c   1.000
_cell.angle_alpha   90.00
_cell.angle_beta   90.00
_cell.angle_gamma   90.00
#
_symmetry.space_group_name_H-M   'P 1'
#
loop_
_entity.id
_entity.type
_entity.pdbx_description
1 polymer ?
#
loop_
_entity_poly.entity_id
_entity_poly.type
_entity_poly.pdbx_seq_one_letter_code
_entity_poly.pdbx_strand_id
1 'polypeptide(L)' 'MTQADLAERARVSPGSIHRLERAEPGVALWVWLNAMEALGQLELIESLRDPLTEALAAEAAPKRAGSSRIPDLDF' A
#
# COMPACT_ATOMS: atom_id res chain seq x y z
N MET A 1 17.86 -5.41 -16.14
CA MET A 1 17.27 -4.12 -16.55
C MET A 1 18.26 -3.04 -16.21
N THR A 2 18.60 -2.17 -17.14
CA THR A 2 19.46 -1.00 -16.87
C THR A 2 18.67 0.14 -16.22
N GLN A 3 19.35 1.14 -15.67
CA GLN A 3 18.70 2.35 -15.16
C GLN A 3 17.94 3.12 -16.26
N ALA A 4 18.48 3.12 -17.49
CA ALA A 4 17.85 3.74 -18.65
C ALA A 4 16.57 2.99 -19.04
N ASP A 5 16.60 1.66 -19.06
CA ASP A 5 15.42 0.83 -19.34
C ASP A 5 14.33 1.05 -18.30
N LEU A 6 14.70 1.16 -17.02
CA LEU A 6 13.75 1.44 -15.94
C LEU A 6 13.15 2.84 -16.09
N ALA A 7 13.97 3.85 -16.38
CA ALA A 7 13.50 5.22 -16.59
C ALA A 7 12.50 5.30 -17.75
N GLU A 8 12.77 4.60 -18.85
CA GLU A 8 11.86 4.50 -19.99
C GLU A 8 10.53 3.85 -19.59
N ARG A 9 10.57 2.65 -18.96
CA ARG A 9 9.37 1.92 -18.54
C ARG A 9 8.55 2.68 -17.50
N ALA A 10 9.22 3.37 -16.57
CA ALA A 10 8.61 4.21 -15.55
C ALA A 10 8.19 5.61 -16.07
N ARG A 11 8.47 5.93 -17.35
CA ARG A 11 8.11 7.23 -17.98
C ARG A 11 8.65 8.44 -17.20
N VAL A 12 9.87 8.34 -16.69
CA VAL A 12 10.57 9.42 -15.96
C VAL A 12 11.99 9.63 -16.51
N SER A 13 12.65 10.71 -16.10
CA SER A 13 14.03 10.95 -16.51
C SER A 13 15.00 9.99 -15.78
N PRO A 14 16.13 9.60 -16.42
CA PRO A 14 17.17 8.81 -15.75
C PRO A 14 17.67 9.44 -14.45
N GLY A 15 17.78 10.78 -14.42
CA GLY A 15 18.14 11.50 -13.19
C GLY A 15 17.14 11.32 -12.05
N SER A 16 15.85 11.11 -12.35
CA SER A 16 14.84 10.83 -11.33
C SER A 16 15.00 9.43 -10.75
N ILE A 17 15.32 8.42 -11.58
CA ILE A 17 15.68 7.08 -11.11
C ILE A 17 16.98 7.11 -10.30
N HIS A 18 17.99 7.87 -10.74
CA HIS A 18 19.24 8.03 -9.99
C HIS A 18 19.02 8.60 -8.59
N ARG A 19 18.20 9.64 -8.46
CA ARG A 19 17.83 10.21 -7.15
C ARG A 19 17.03 9.22 -6.30
N LEU A 20 16.11 8.48 -6.93
CA LEU A 20 15.29 7.44 -6.28
C LEU A 20 16.17 6.34 -5.67
N GLU A 21 17.13 5.81 -6.44
CA GLU A 21 18.07 4.76 -5.99
C GLU A 21 18.97 5.21 -4.83
N ARG A 22 19.25 6.51 -4.76
CA ARG A 22 20.05 7.13 -3.69
C ARG A 22 19.22 7.52 -2.46
N ALA A 23 17.91 7.24 -2.47
CA ALA A 23 16.96 7.67 -1.45
C ALA A 23 17.05 9.19 -1.17
N GLU A 24 17.27 9.99 -2.22
CA GLU A 24 17.38 11.43 -2.04
C GLU A 24 16.06 12.04 -1.56
N PRO A 25 16.10 12.94 -0.56
CA PRO A 25 14.92 13.66 -0.12
C PRO A 25 14.29 14.47 -1.26
N GLY A 26 12.97 14.50 -1.34
CA GLY A 26 12.25 15.28 -2.35
C GLY A 26 12.02 14.55 -3.68
N VAL A 27 12.38 13.27 -3.79
CA VAL A 27 11.86 12.43 -4.87
C VAL A 27 10.34 12.37 -4.74
N ALA A 28 9.65 12.82 -5.78
CA ALA A 28 8.21 12.89 -5.78
C ALA A 28 7.61 11.48 -5.76
N LEU A 29 6.53 11.28 -4.98
CA LEU A 29 5.88 9.98 -4.78
C LEU A 29 5.52 9.26 -6.10
N TRP A 30 5.08 10.01 -7.12
CA TRP A 30 4.74 9.43 -8.43
C TRP A 30 5.94 8.77 -9.14
N VAL A 31 7.16 9.27 -8.93
CA VAL A 31 8.40 8.66 -9.49
C VAL A 31 8.61 7.29 -8.86
N TRP A 32 8.41 7.20 -7.54
CA TRP A 32 8.49 5.95 -6.81
C TRP A 32 7.40 4.95 -7.24
N LEU A 33 6.15 5.41 -7.39
CA LEU A 33 5.04 4.57 -7.85
C LEU A 33 5.24 4.05 -9.27
N ASN A 34 5.67 4.90 -10.22
CA ASN A 34 5.94 4.46 -11.59
C ASN A 34 7.11 3.46 -11.67
N ALA A 35 8.13 3.62 -10.82
CA ALA A 35 9.22 2.64 -10.73
C ALA A 35 8.71 1.30 -10.18
N MET A 36 7.88 1.32 -9.13
CA MET A 36 7.22 0.12 -8.60
C MET A 36 6.35 -0.57 -9.65
N GLU A 37 5.57 0.20 -10.42
CA GLU A 37 4.76 -0.32 -11.54
C GLU A 37 5.64 -0.99 -12.60
N ALA A 38 6.69 -0.31 -13.06
CA ALA A 38 7.60 -0.82 -14.08
C ALA A 38 8.34 -2.10 -13.64
N LEU A 39 8.55 -2.27 -12.33
CA LEU A 39 9.16 -3.43 -11.68
C LEU A 39 8.15 -4.53 -11.34
N GLY A 40 6.85 -4.31 -11.50
CA GLY A 40 5.80 -5.26 -11.10
C GLY A 40 5.68 -5.42 -9.58
N GLN A 41 5.98 -4.37 -8.82
CA GLN A 41 6.05 -4.39 -7.35
C GLN A 41 4.89 -3.67 -6.66
N LEU A 42 3.88 -3.21 -7.41
CA LEU A 42 2.73 -2.53 -6.80
C LEU A 42 1.97 -3.39 -5.79
N GLU A 43 1.92 -4.71 -5.99
CA GLU A 43 1.29 -5.65 -5.06
C GLU A 43 1.94 -5.63 -3.66
N LEU A 44 3.22 -5.23 -3.57
CA LEU A 44 3.87 -5.09 -2.26
C LEU A 44 3.20 -3.99 -1.42
N ILE A 45 2.60 -2.98 -2.04
CA ILE A 45 1.86 -1.93 -1.33
C ILE A 45 0.65 -2.52 -0.62
N GLU A 46 -0.04 -3.50 -1.21
CA GLU A 46 -1.15 -4.20 -0.57
C GLU A 46 -0.69 -5.05 0.62
N SER A 47 0.54 -5.54 0.56
CA SER A 47 1.14 -6.31 1.66
C SER A 47 1.66 -5.42 2.81
N LEU A 48 1.79 -4.11 2.59
CA LEU A 48 2.20 -3.17 3.63
C LEU A 48 1.07 -3.06 4.66
N ARG A 49 1.22 -3.82 5.74
CA ARG A 49 0.37 -3.67 6.92
C ARG A 49 0.98 -2.62 7.82
N ASP A 50 0.20 -1.60 8.13
CA ASP A 50 0.52 -0.67 9.19
C ASP A 50 -0.19 -1.12 10.48
N PRO A 51 0.55 -1.59 11.50
CA PRO A 51 -0.03 -2.02 12.77
C PRO A 51 -0.90 -0.95 13.43
N LEU A 52 -0.59 0.34 13.21
CA LEU A 52 -1.40 1.44 13.73
C LEU A 52 -2.74 1.51 12.99
N THR A 53 -2.74 1.45 11.67
CA THR A 53 -3.96 1.37 10.86
C THR A 53 -4.82 0.16 11.25
N GLU A 54 -4.21 -1.01 11.49
CA GLU A 54 -4.95 -2.20 11.97
C GLU A 54 -5.60 -1.97 13.34
N ALA A 55 -4.86 -1.36 14.29
CA ALA A 55 -5.39 -1.05 15.61
C ALA A 55 -6.57 -0.05 15.55
N LEU A 56 -6.45 1.00 14.73
CA LEU A 56 -7.51 1.98 14.51
C LEU A 56 -8.74 1.34 13.86
N ALA A 57 -8.55 0.45 12.88
CA ALA A 57 -9.65 -0.27 12.25
C ALA A 57 -10.36 -1.20 13.23
N ALA A 58 -9.63 -1.86 14.13
CA ALA A 58 -10.20 -2.70 15.18
C ALA A 58 -11.01 -1.90 16.20
N GLU A 59 -10.55 -0.71 16.58
CA GLU A 59 -11.29 0.20 17.47
C GLU A 59 -12.59 0.72 16.82
N ALA A 60 -12.52 1.04 15.53
CA ALA A 60 -13.67 1.54 14.74
C ALA A 60 -14.67 0.43 14.36
N ALA A 61 -14.33 -0.85 14.54
CA ALA A 61 -15.20 -1.94 14.15
C ALA A 61 -16.52 -1.91 14.96
N PRO A 62 -17.69 -1.99 14.30
CA PRO A 62 -18.97 -1.98 14.99
C PRO A 62 -19.03 -3.19 15.93
N LYS A 63 -19.26 -2.94 17.23
CA LYS A 63 -19.52 -4.00 18.21
C LYS A 63 -20.69 -4.81 17.71
N ARG A 64 -20.42 -6.03 17.22
CA ARG A 64 -21.45 -7.00 16.86
C ARG A 64 -22.37 -7.14 18.07
N ALA A 65 -23.62 -6.69 17.93
CA ALA A 65 -24.64 -6.98 18.91
C ALA A 65 -24.71 -8.51 18.99
N GLY A 66 -24.28 -9.07 20.12
CA GLY A 66 -24.31 -10.51 20.33
C GLY A 66 -25.71 -11.00 20.02
N SER A 67 -25.81 -12.03 19.18
CA SER A 67 -27.04 -12.79 19.01
C SER A 67 -27.46 -13.24 20.41
N SER A 68 -28.40 -12.51 21.02
CA SER A 68 -29.10 -13.02 22.17
C SER A 68 -29.85 -14.24 21.64
N ARG A 69 -29.53 -15.39 22.24
CA ARG A 69 -30.30 -16.61 22.09
C ARG A 69 -31.76 -16.22 22.32
N ILE A 70 -32.56 -16.19 21.27
CA ILE A 70 -34.01 -16.01 21.38
C ILE A 70 -34.46 -17.18 22.27
N PRO A 71 -35.00 -16.95 23.47
CA PRO A 71 -35.54 -18.04 24.25
C PRO A 71 -36.69 -18.63 23.43
N ASP A 72 -36.65 -19.94 23.19
CA ASP A 72 -37.76 -20.67 22.60
C ASP A 72 -38.99 -20.37 23.45
N LEU A 73 -39.94 -19.61 22.90
CA LEU A 73 -41.24 -19.37 23.51
C LEU A 73 -42.17 -20.40 22.91
N ASP A 74 -42.39 -21.48 23.65
CA ASP A 74 -43.46 -22.44 23.39
C ASP A 74 -44.81 -21.73 23.58
N PHE A 75 -45.53 -21.53 22.46
CA PHE A 75 -46.94 -21.13 22.44
C PHE A 75 -47.82 -22.35 22.19
#